data_AF-A0A660ZXR3-F1
#
_entry.id   AF-A0A660ZXR3-F1
#
_cell.length_a   1.000
_cell.length_b   1.000
_cell.length_c   1.000
_cell.angle_alpha   90.00
_cell.angle_beta   90.00
_cell.angle_gamma   90.00
#
_symmetry.space_group_name_H-M   'P 1'
#
loop_
_entity.id
_entity.type
_entity.pdbx_description
1 polymer ?
#
loop_
_entity_poly.entity_id
_entity_poly.type
_entity_poly.pdbx_seq_one_letter_code
_entity_poly.pdbx_strand_id
1 'polypeptide(L)'
;MLKLKFRWGGAMLLLTCVLVFAGCSGGSDGGGTNQGPGDTDPPSLVSITPDNGTDRVPTNAAVVATFSEEIDPASINSTNFFVLGVTGTVSVNGAAATFTPDDYLAPTTSYSAQLGAGVEDLTGNPTNSGAQAQFTTAALPTATAGGDVVASMGQPFQLDGSASLLAPRVPGLDYEWIQIGGTDVGGPYSGERPTITAPDQIGTLVFELSVIESGTKSLIDEVSVVVVEDATNALFVDATAGAGNGSLATPYGTLADALAATRAASPRPSIYVAAGIYTVSIDLDAETHIYGGFEPGSWKRDVAQNITRVEGGSTAVSMDGASGSVLDGLTIMAAAASSSGQSSIGVHLRNSSDVIVRDCVIEAGDGATGGNGSRPGAPTKQSKGGKGDDHGGCIPANAGGGGGGGGNSAAQGGAGGNGGLFGGKNGGGGEDANGDGGGGGNGGATYKDGKSGTAGDPGGRGGDGSRGAEFGGIGVAGFYEGAMARGGTGGAGGRGGGGGGGG
;
A
#
# COMPACT_ATOMS: atom_id res chain seq x y z
N MET A 1 -15.15 -1.74 16.64
CA MET A 1 -16.28 -0.89 17.10
C MET A 1 -16.12 0.47 16.43
N LEU A 2 -16.73 0.64 15.26
CA LEU A 2 -16.55 1.81 14.40
C LEU A 2 -17.58 2.88 14.80
N LYS A 3 -17.12 4.05 15.26
CA LYS A 3 -17.98 5.20 15.55
C LYS A 3 -18.20 5.98 14.25
N LEU A 4 -19.36 5.79 13.60
CA LEU A 4 -19.82 6.71 12.57
C LEU A 4 -20.13 8.07 13.21
N LYS A 5 -19.41 9.12 12.80
CA LYS A 5 -19.76 10.51 13.10
C LYS A 5 -20.55 11.07 11.91
N PHE A 6 -21.88 11.04 12.00
CA PHE A 6 -22.72 11.87 11.15
C PHE A 6 -22.54 13.34 11.55
N ARG A 7 -22.01 14.17 10.64
CA ARG A 7 -21.97 15.63 10.80
C ARG A 7 -23.23 16.20 10.16
N TRP A 8 -24.06 16.84 10.98
CA TRP A 8 -25.25 17.57 10.55
C TRP A 8 -24.81 18.90 9.91
N GLY A 9 -25.11 19.10 8.63
CA GLY A 9 -25.01 20.38 7.95
C GLY A 9 -26.31 21.17 8.16
N GLY A 10 -26.24 22.29 8.90
CA GLY A 10 -27.38 23.14 9.17
C GLY A 10 -27.88 23.86 7.92
N ALA A 11 -29.17 23.72 7.62
CA ALA A 11 -29.84 24.48 6.58
C ALA A 11 -30.18 25.89 7.07
N MET A 12 -29.72 26.87 6.30
CA MET A 12 -29.84 28.31 6.51
C MET A 12 -31.25 28.78 6.15
N LEU A 13 -31.91 29.42 7.11
CA LEU A 13 -33.25 30.00 7.05
C LEU A 13 -33.29 31.22 6.12
N LEU A 14 -34.07 31.16 5.04
CA LEU A 14 -34.31 32.28 4.13
C LEU A 14 -35.54 33.06 4.62
N LEU A 15 -35.30 34.21 5.27
CA LEU A 15 -36.31 35.11 5.82
C LEU A 15 -36.70 36.15 4.76
N THR A 16 -37.93 36.11 4.26
CA THR A 16 -38.51 37.17 3.42
C THR A 16 -39.14 38.26 4.29
N CYS A 17 -38.66 39.49 4.12
CA CYS A 17 -39.13 40.71 4.78
C CYS A 17 -40.59 41.04 4.47
N VAL A 18 -41.41 41.26 5.50
CA VAL A 18 -42.70 41.96 5.41
C VAL A 18 -42.56 43.32 6.11
N LEU A 19 -42.90 44.39 5.38
CA LEU A 19 -42.94 45.78 5.84
C LEU A 19 -43.99 45.99 6.93
N VAL A 20 -43.59 46.59 8.06
CA VAL A 20 -44.51 47.06 9.12
C VAL A 20 -44.66 48.58 9.01
N PHE A 21 -45.89 49.06 8.78
CA PHE A 21 -46.25 50.46 8.95
C PHE A 21 -46.44 50.77 10.44
N ALA A 22 -45.60 51.66 10.97
CA ALA A 22 -45.80 52.26 12.29
C ALA A 22 -46.90 53.34 12.21
N GLY A 23 -48.08 53.03 12.74
CA GLY A 23 -49.15 53.99 13.02
C GLY A 23 -49.17 54.35 14.51
N CYS A 24 -49.03 55.63 14.82
CA CYS A 24 -48.99 56.21 16.17
C CYS A 24 -50.35 56.79 16.58
N SER A 25 -50.80 56.51 17.81
CA SER A 25 -51.56 57.40 18.73
C SER A 25 -51.77 56.60 20.03
N GLY A 26 -51.69 57.08 21.26
CA GLY A 26 -51.82 58.39 21.89
C GLY A 26 -52.50 58.09 23.24
N GLY A 27 -51.86 58.40 24.37
CA GLY A 27 -52.23 57.85 25.68
C GLY A 27 -53.43 58.49 26.40
N SER A 28 -53.65 57.97 27.62
CA SER A 28 -54.31 58.51 28.84
C SER A 28 -55.57 57.78 29.40
N ASP A 29 -55.33 57.26 30.62
CA ASP A 29 -56.14 57.19 31.85
C ASP A 29 -57.51 56.49 31.95
N GLY A 30 -57.63 55.63 32.98
CA GLY A 30 -58.90 55.36 33.66
C GLY A 30 -59.19 53.89 33.94
N GLY A 31 -58.95 53.45 35.17
CA GLY A 31 -59.38 52.13 35.66
C GLY A 31 -60.90 51.96 35.58
N GLY A 32 -61.31 50.98 34.78
CA GLY A 32 -62.67 50.46 34.70
C GLY A 32 -62.59 49.11 34.00
N THR A 33 -63.17 48.07 34.60
CA THR A 33 -63.17 46.70 34.10
C THR A 33 -63.89 46.60 32.76
N ASN A 34 -63.16 46.83 31.67
CA ASN A 34 -63.62 46.61 30.30
C ASN A 34 -62.77 45.48 29.73
N GLN A 35 -63.15 44.23 30.03
CA GLN A 35 -63.05 43.23 28.97
C GLN A 35 -63.91 43.82 27.84
N GLY A 36 -63.30 44.14 26.70
CA GLY A 36 -64.07 44.39 25.48
C GLY A 36 -64.96 43.17 25.20
N PRO A 37 -65.79 43.18 24.15
CA PRO A 37 -66.23 41.89 23.63
C PRO A 37 -64.95 41.07 23.45
N GLY A 38 -64.82 39.98 24.23
CA GLY A 38 -63.71 39.05 24.08
C GLY A 38 -63.68 38.64 22.62
N ASP A 39 -62.50 38.37 22.09
CA ASP A 39 -62.43 37.82 20.75
C ASP A 39 -63.39 36.62 20.68
N THR A 40 -64.28 36.64 19.70
CA THR A 40 -65.25 35.57 19.47
C THR A 40 -65.11 34.98 18.08
N ASP A 41 -64.21 35.53 17.26
CA ASP A 41 -63.97 35.07 15.91
C ASP A 41 -62.94 33.93 15.99
N PRO A 42 -63.27 32.71 15.58
CA PRO A 42 -62.32 31.60 15.65
C PRO A 42 -61.25 31.74 14.57
N PRO A 43 -60.04 31.16 14.78
CA PRO A 43 -59.00 31.17 13.78
C PRO A 43 -59.50 30.42 12.53
N SER A 44 -59.17 30.96 11.35
CA SER A 44 -59.49 30.34 10.06
C SER A 44 -58.22 29.94 9.34
N LEU A 45 -58.24 28.76 8.68
CA LEU A 45 -57.09 28.31 7.90
C LEU A 45 -56.95 29.17 6.64
N VAL A 46 -55.83 29.90 6.54
CA VAL A 46 -55.48 30.74 5.39
C VAL A 46 -54.79 29.91 4.31
N SER A 47 -53.84 29.07 4.70
CA SER A 47 -53.11 28.19 3.78
C SER A 47 -52.55 26.96 4.47
N ILE A 48 -52.30 25.91 3.67
CA ILE A 48 -51.50 24.75 4.08
C ILE A 48 -50.47 24.49 2.99
N THR A 49 -49.20 24.40 3.36
CA THR A 49 -48.10 24.15 2.42
C THR A 49 -47.41 22.84 2.82
N PRO A 50 -47.16 21.90 1.90
CA PRO A 50 -47.51 21.94 0.48
C PRO A 50 -49.01 22.01 0.22
N ASP A 51 -49.39 22.77 -0.82
CA ASP A 51 -50.78 22.95 -1.21
C ASP A 51 -51.39 21.62 -1.68
N ASN A 52 -52.73 21.52 -1.65
CA ASN A 52 -53.39 20.31 -2.12
C ASN A 52 -53.16 20.09 -3.63
N GLY A 53 -52.56 18.95 -3.97
CA GLY A 53 -52.19 18.56 -5.31
C GLY A 53 -50.75 18.91 -5.70
N THR A 54 -49.94 19.51 -4.80
CA THR A 54 -48.54 19.81 -5.11
C THR A 54 -47.76 18.54 -5.43
N ASP A 55 -47.05 18.56 -6.56
CA ASP A 55 -46.12 17.53 -6.97
C ASP A 55 -44.68 17.92 -6.66
N ARG A 56 -43.76 16.96 -6.79
CA ARG A 56 -42.31 17.18 -6.64
C ARG A 56 -41.90 17.85 -5.33
N VAL A 57 -42.62 17.55 -4.24
CA VAL A 57 -42.30 18.07 -2.91
C VAL A 57 -40.98 17.46 -2.41
N PRO A 58 -40.06 18.25 -1.82
CA PRO A 58 -38.86 17.73 -1.18
C PRO A 58 -39.18 16.60 -0.19
N THR A 59 -38.35 15.55 -0.17
CA THR A 59 -38.53 14.46 0.80
C THR A 59 -38.30 14.89 2.26
N ASN A 60 -37.68 16.05 2.50
CA ASN A 60 -37.55 16.67 3.82
C ASN A 60 -38.56 17.81 4.08
N ALA A 61 -39.59 17.97 3.26
CA ALA A 61 -40.53 19.06 3.42
C ALA A 61 -41.31 18.95 4.74
N ALA A 62 -41.35 20.05 5.49
CA ALA A 62 -42.31 20.24 6.57
C ALA A 62 -43.67 20.66 6.01
N VAL A 63 -44.74 20.33 6.74
CA VAL A 63 -46.09 20.81 6.43
C VAL A 63 -46.41 22.00 7.33
N VAL A 64 -46.79 23.13 6.74
CA VAL A 64 -47.08 24.38 7.47
C VAL A 64 -48.54 24.77 7.24
N ALA A 65 -49.32 24.87 8.31
CA ALA A 65 -50.67 25.43 8.32
C ALA A 65 -50.61 26.86 8.87
N THR A 66 -51.11 27.84 8.11
CA THR A 66 -51.16 29.26 8.51
C THR A 66 -52.60 29.67 8.74
N PHE A 67 -52.87 30.30 9.88
CA PHE A 67 -54.20 30.75 10.31
C PHE A 67 -54.35 32.28 10.18
N SER A 68 -55.58 32.78 10.31
CA SER A 68 -55.90 34.21 10.24
C SER A 68 -55.38 35.03 11.42
N GLU A 69 -55.03 34.36 12.51
CA GLU A 69 -54.63 34.94 13.80
C GLU A 69 -53.75 33.96 14.59
N GLU A 70 -53.24 34.42 15.75
CA GLU A 70 -52.43 33.59 16.64
C GLU A 70 -53.26 32.46 17.27
N ILE A 71 -52.70 31.25 17.26
CA ILE A 71 -53.35 30.05 17.79
C ILE A 71 -52.74 29.65 19.14
N ASP A 72 -53.53 29.03 20.01
CA ASP A 72 -53.03 28.43 21.26
C ASP A 72 -52.21 27.18 20.95
N PRO A 73 -50.89 27.15 21.27
CA PRO A 73 -50.05 25.98 21.09
C PRO A 73 -50.54 24.72 21.79
N ALA A 74 -51.36 24.82 22.84
CA ALA A 74 -51.92 23.66 23.54
C ALA A 74 -53.05 22.97 22.76
N SER A 75 -53.71 23.69 21.85
CA SER A 75 -54.86 23.21 21.07
C SER A 75 -54.45 22.37 19.84
N ILE A 76 -53.16 22.38 19.45
CA ILE A 76 -52.65 21.69 18.26
C ILE A 76 -51.42 20.84 18.59
N ASN A 77 -51.41 19.60 18.12
CA ASN A 77 -50.34 18.64 18.35
C ASN A 77 -50.37 17.54 17.27
N SER A 78 -49.50 16.53 17.38
CA SER A 78 -49.39 15.45 16.39
C SER A 78 -50.60 14.51 16.31
N THR A 79 -51.64 14.70 17.13
CA THR A 79 -52.90 13.94 17.02
C THR A 79 -53.95 14.62 16.15
N ASN A 80 -53.89 15.96 16.00
CA ASN A 80 -54.80 16.73 15.17
C ASN A 80 -54.11 17.53 14.06
N PHE A 81 -52.78 17.56 14.00
CA PHE A 81 -52.03 18.04 12.84
C PHE A 81 -50.88 17.08 12.53
N PHE A 82 -51.04 16.28 11.47
CA PHE A 82 -50.12 15.19 11.14
C PHE A 82 -50.16 14.84 9.66
N VAL A 83 -49.17 14.09 9.20
CA VAL A 83 -49.17 13.42 7.89
C VAL A 83 -49.49 11.94 8.09
N LEU A 84 -50.48 11.42 7.37
CA LEU A 84 -50.94 10.05 7.56
C LEU A 84 -49.81 9.03 7.34
N GLY A 85 -49.55 8.20 8.36
CA GLY A 85 -48.52 7.16 8.31
C GLY A 85 -47.08 7.66 8.50
N VAL A 86 -46.89 8.93 8.87
CA VAL A 86 -45.57 9.55 9.10
C VAL A 86 -45.50 10.04 10.54
N THR A 87 -44.42 9.70 11.25
CA THR A 87 -44.13 10.26 12.57
C THR A 87 -43.48 11.63 12.42
N GLY A 88 -43.77 12.54 13.34
CA GLY A 88 -43.22 13.88 13.32
C GLY A 88 -43.65 14.69 14.51
N THR A 89 -43.12 15.90 14.58
CA THR A 89 -43.36 16.86 15.67
C THR A 89 -44.10 18.08 15.17
N VAL A 90 -44.94 18.67 16.03
CA VAL A 90 -45.65 19.91 15.75
C VAL A 90 -45.07 21.04 16.58
N SER A 91 -44.78 22.17 15.95
CA SER A 91 -44.39 23.42 16.60
C SER A 91 -45.29 24.57 16.14
N VAL A 92 -45.59 25.50 17.05
CA VAL A 92 -46.40 26.68 16.76
C VAL A 92 -45.55 27.95 16.92
N ASN A 93 -45.70 28.88 15.98
CA ASN A 93 -45.09 30.20 16.03
C ASN A 93 -46.12 31.25 15.53
N GLY A 94 -46.77 31.94 16.48
CA GLY A 94 -47.86 32.87 16.18
C GLY A 94 -49.03 32.17 15.47
N ALA A 95 -49.36 32.63 14.27
CA ALA A 95 -50.43 32.07 13.45
C ALA A 95 -50.03 30.82 12.63
N ALA A 96 -48.80 30.32 12.76
CA ALA A 96 -48.31 29.20 11.97
C ALA A 96 -48.05 27.95 12.81
N ALA A 97 -48.62 26.82 12.41
CA ALA A 97 -48.29 25.50 12.92
C ALA A 97 -47.47 24.72 11.89
N THR A 98 -46.36 24.12 12.31
CA THR A 98 -45.45 23.35 11.45
C THR A 98 -45.35 21.92 11.95
N PHE A 99 -45.66 20.96 11.07
CA PHE A 99 -45.38 19.54 11.25
C PHE A 99 -44.07 19.19 10.55
N THR A 100 -43.10 18.69 11.31
CA THR A 100 -41.79 18.25 10.79
C THR A 100 -41.70 16.72 10.90
N PRO A 101 -41.60 15.99 9.77
CA PRO A 101 -41.33 14.56 9.78
C PRO A 101 -40.05 14.21 10.54
N ASP A 102 -40.05 13.12 11.30
CA ASP A 102 -38.85 12.65 12.01
C ASP A 102 -37.79 12.06 11.05
N ASP A 103 -38.28 11.41 9.99
CA ASP A 103 -37.48 10.80 8.92
C ASP A 103 -37.82 11.42 7.56
N TYR A 104 -36.90 11.30 6.59
CA TYR A 104 -37.19 11.66 5.19
C TYR A 104 -38.38 10.87 4.66
N LEU A 105 -39.29 11.57 4.00
CA LEU A 105 -40.41 10.97 3.28
C LEU A 105 -39.89 10.12 2.11
N ALA A 106 -40.61 9.05 1.78
CA ALA A 106 -40.28 8.21 0.64
C ALA A 106 -40.44 9.01 -0.67
N PRO A 107 -39.53 8.86 -1.65
CA PRO A 107 -39.64 9.54 -2.95
C PRO A 107 -40.84 9.01 -3.76
N THR A 108 -41.32 9.80 -4.73
CA THR A 108 -42.45 9.44 -5.61
C THR A 108 -43.71 8.93 -4.88
N THR A 109 -43.95 9.43 -3.66
CA THR A 109 -45.02 8.91 -2.78
C THR A 109 -46.02 10.01 -2.48
N SER A 110 -47.31 9.69 -2.64
CA SER A 110 -48.39 10.59 -2.24
C SER A 110 -48.67 10.49 -0.75
N TYR A 111 -48.60 11.63 -0.08
CA TYR A 111 -48.90 11.80 1.33
C TYR A 111 -50.16 12.65 1.52
N SER A 112 -50.83 12.46 2.65
CA SER A 112 -51.99 13.27 3.06
C SER A 112 -51.72 13.91 4.40
N ALA A 113 -51.54 15.23 4.39
CA ALA A 113 -51.58 16.06 5.58
C ALA A 113 -53.02 16.21 6.07
N GLN A 114 -53.22 16.08 7.37
CA GLN A 114 -54.50 16.17 8.05
C GLN A 114 -54.41 17.24 9.13
N LEU A 115 -55.36 18.16 9.12
CA LEU A 115 -55.61 19.12 10.17
C LEU A 115 -57.03 18.88 10.69
N GLY A 116 -57.17 18.53 11.95
CA GLY A 116 -58.45 18.35 12.63
C GLY A 116 -59.13 19.70 12.93
N ALA A 117 -60.43 19.64 13.21
CA ALA A 117 -61.14 20.76 13.82
C ALA A 117 -60.72 20.93 15.30
N GLY A 118 -61.08 22.07 15.91
CA GLY A 118 -60.81 22.32 17.33
C GLY A 118 -59.45 22.96 17.63
N VAL A 119 -58.78 23.57 16.65
CA VAL A 119 -57.64 24.45 16.90
C VAL A 119 -58.18 25.77 17.44
N GLU A 120 -57.67 26.23 18.57
CA GLU A 120 -58.18 27.41 19.28
C GLU A 120 -57.27 28.63 19.10
N ASP A 121 -57.84 29.82 19.16
CA ASP A 121 -57.08 31.07 19.37
C ASP A 121 -56.62 31.19 20.84
N LEU A 122 -55.93 32.28 21.17
CA LEU A 122 -55.47 32.56 22.55
C LEU A 122 -56.60 32.86 23.55
N THR A 123 -57.83 33.03 23.07
CA THR A 123 -59.04 33.28 23.87
C THR A 123 -59.97 32.06 23.99
N GLY A 124 -59.65 30.97 23.31
CA GLY A 124 -60.35 29.68 23.38
C GLY A 124 -61.46 29.48 22.34
N ASN A 125 -61.51 30.25 21.24
CA ASN A 125 -62.50 29.98 20.18
C ASN A 125 -61.98 28.91 19.20
N PRO A 126 -62.67 27.77 19.01
CA PRO A 126 -62.19 26.66 18.20
C PRO A 126 -62.54 26.77 16.71
N THR A 127 -61.68 26.24 15.83
CA THR A 127 -61.99 26.00 14.42
C THR A 127 -63.17 25.04 14.27
N ASN A 128 -64.10 25.38 13.37
CA ASN A 128 -65.29 24.56 13.11
C ASN A 128 -65.06 23.42 12.10
N SER A 129 -63.97 23.47 11.34
CA SER A 129 -63.66 22.50 10.30
C SER A 129 -62.17 22.21 10.25
N GLY A 130 -61.84 20.94 10.01
CA GLY A 130 -60.49 20.53 9.65
C GLY A 130 -60.17 20.82 8.18
N ALA A 131 -58.96 20.45 7.77
CA ALA A 131 -58.49 20.51 6.40
C ALA A 131 -57.66 19.28 6.05
N GLN A 132 -57.56 18.99 4.76
CA GLN A 132 -56.65 17.98 4.24
C GLN A 132 -55.92 18.54 3.01
N ALA A 133 -54.65 18.20 2.87
CA ALA A 133 -53.87 18.45 1.68
C ALA A 133 -53.13 17.20 1.26
N GLN A 134 -53.27 16.82 0.00
CA GLN A 134 -52.47 15.76 -0.60
C GLN A 134 -51.29 16.36 -1.32
N PHE A 135 -50.11 15.77 -1.19
CA PHE A 135 -48.95 16.17 -1.96
C PHE A 135 -48.13 14.94 -2.33
N THR A 136 -47.35 15.04 -3.41
CA THR A 136 -46.51 13.94 -3.88
C THR A 136 -45.05 14.36 -3.84
N THR A 137 -44.22 13.54 -3.20
CA THR A 137 -42.77 13.81 -3.09
C THR A 137 -42.06 13.66 -4.44
N ALA A 138 -40.96 14.37 -4.59
CA ALA A 138 -40.09 14.29 -5.76
C ALA A 138 -39.50 12.89 -5.95
N ALA A 139 -39.12 12.59 -7.20
CA ALA A 139 -38.33 11.41 -7.49
C ALA A 139 -36.90 11.59 -6.98
N LEU A 140 -36.27 10.48 -6.61
CA LEU A 140 -34.88 10.49 -6.18
C LEU A 140 -33.98 10.67 -7.40
N PRO A 141 -33.11 11.70 -7.45
CA PRO A 141 -32.14 11.79 -8.53
C PRO A 141 -31.06 10.72 -8.38
N THR A 142 -30.43 10.36 -9.48
CA THR A 142 -29.31 9.41 -9.54
C THR A 142 -28.02 10.19 -9.74
N ALA A 143 -27.12 10.13 -8.76
CA ALA A 143 -25.76 10.61 -8.91
C ALA A 143 -24.95 9.63 -9.77
N THR A 144 -24.14 10.17 -10.67
CA THR A 144 -23.11 9.42 -11.41
C THR A 144 -21.83 10.25 -11.36
N ALA A 145 -20.83 9.81 -10.60
CA ALA A 145 -19.58 10.51 -10.34
C ALA A 145 -18.56 10.42 -11.49
N GLY A 146 -18.88 9.61 -12.51
CA GLY A 146 -17.99 9.34 -13.64
C GLY A 146 -17.10 8.13 -13.39
N GLY A 147 -16.16 7.88 -14.30
CA GLY A 147 -15.13 6.86 -14.10
C GLY A 147 -13.93 7.41 -13.32
N ASP A 148 -13.13 6.51 -12.78
CA ASP A 148 -11.89 6.88 -12.08
C ASP A 148 -10.97 7.75 -12.96
N VAL A 149 -10.30 8.69 -12.30
CA VAL A 149 -9.47 9.71 -12.95
C VAL A 149 -8.01 9.48 -12.64
N VAL A 150 -7.12 9.75 -13.60
CA VAL A 150 -5.68 9.84 -13.36
C VAL A 150 -5.26 11.30 -13.45
N ALA A 151 -4.58 11.80 -12.42
CA ALA A 151 -4.17 13.21 -12.33
C ALA A 151 -2.66 13.33 -12.09
N SER A 152 -2.01 14.32 -12.71
CA SER A 152 -0.60 14.63 -12.45
C SER A 152 -0.46 15.40 -11.13
N MET A 153 0.57 15.10 -10.35
CA MET A 153 0.88 15.83 -9.12
C MET A 153 0.92 17.35 -9.34
N GLY A 154 0.29 18.11 -8.44
CA GLY A 154 0.24 19.57 -8.50
C GLY A 154 -0.57 20.16 -9.66
N GLN A 155 -1.15 19.34 -10.54
CA GLN A 155 -1.91 19.80 -11.70
C GLN A 155 -3.43 19.76 -11.44
N PRO A 156 -4.20 20.62 -12.11
CA PRO A 156 -5.65 20.56 -12.04
C PRO A 156 -6.19 19.29 -12.72
N PHE A 157 -7.18 18.66 -12.11
CA PHE A 157 -8.04 17.64 -12.70
C PHE A 157 -9.51 18.03 -12.53
N GLN A 158 -10.39 17.38 -13.27
CA GLN A 158 -11.82 17.66 -13.25
C GLN A 158 -12.59 16.39 -12.90
N LEU A 159 -13.54 16.50 -11.96
CA LEU A 159 -14.55 15.47 -11.71
C LEU A 159 -15.69 15.63 -12.72
N ASP A 160 -16.40 14.55 -13.05
CA ASP A 160 -17.47 14.59 -14.07
C ASP A 160 -18.79 13.99 -13.58
N GLY A 161 -19.64 14.85 -13.05
CA GLY A 161 -20.99 14.50 -12.61
C GLY A 161 -22.03 14.50 -13.74
N SER A 162 -21.67 14.80 -14.98
CA SER A 162 -22.61 15.13 -16.07
C SER A 162 -23.58 14.01 -16.47
N ALA A 163 -23.25 12.77 -16.12
CA ALA A 163 -24.12 11.61 -16.30
C ALA A 163 -25.20 11.48 -15.20
N SER A 164 -25.19 12.35 -14.19
CA SER A 164 -26.24 12.42 -13.17
C SER A 164 -27.56 12.85 -13.78
N LEU A 165 -28.66 12.26 -13.31
CA LEU A 165 -29.97 12.45 -13.92
C LEU A 165 -31.10 12.27 -12.92
N LEU A 166 -32.21 12.93 -13.20
CA LEU A 166 -33.52 12.67 -12.60
C LEU A 166 -34.45 12.24 -13.74
N ALA A 167 -35.27 11.21 -13.56
CA ALA A 167 -36.21 10.76 -14.60
C ALA A 167 -37.62 11.31 -14.34
N PRO A 168 -38.28 11.96 -15.34
CA PRO A 168 -37.75 12.37 -16.65
C PRO A 168 -36.70 13.48 -16.51
N ARG A 169 -35.76 13.59 -17.48
CA ARG A 169 -34.60 14.51 -17.40
C ARG A 169 -35.05 15.93 -17.04
N VAL A 170 -34.61 16.40 -15.88
CA VAL A 170 -34.83 17.77 -15.39
C VAL A 170 -33.49 18.52 -15.45
N PRO A 171 -33.42 19.72 -16.05
CA PRO A 171 -32.23 20.56 -15.95
C PRO A 171 -32.11 21.17 -14.54
N GLY A 172 -30.90 21.55 -14.14
CA GLY A 172 -30.67 22.32 -12.91
C GLY A 172 -30.54 21.48 -11.63
N LEU A 173 -29.90 20.31 -11.70
CA LEU A 173 -29.45 19.60 -10.49
C LEU A 173 -28.34 20.42 -9.81
N ASP A 174 -28.43 20.51 -8.49
CA ASP A 174 -27.30 20.96 -7.67
C ASP A 174 -26.38 19.77 -7.41
N TYR A 175 -25.07 20.02 -7.38
CA TYR A 175 -24.05 18.99 -7.20
C TYR A 175 -23.26 19.30 -5.94
N GLU A 176 -23.08 18.29 -5.10
CA GLU A 176 -22.25 18.36 -3.89
C GLU A 176 -21.22 17.24 -3.94
N TRP A 177 -19.95 17.63 -3.98
CA TRP A 177 -18.80 16.75 -3.94
C TRP A 177 -18.08 16.87 -2.60
N ILE A 178 -17.85 15.74 -1.95
CA ILE A 178 -17.18 15.66 -0.66
C ILE A 178 -15.98 14.73 -0.80
N GLN A 179 -14.80 15.21 -0.40
CA GLN A 179 -13.64 14.34 -0.27
C GLN A 179 -13.78 13.47 0.99
N ILE A 180 -13.61 12.16 0.83
CA ILE A 180 -13.71 11.17 1.92
C ILE A 180 -12.41 10.38 2.14
N GLY A 181 -11.43 10.50 1.26
CA GLY A 181 -10.15 9.80 1.36
C GLY A 181 -9.00 10.49 0.64
N GLY A 182 -7.77 10.13 1.03
CA GLY A 182 -6.53 10.68 0.50
C GLY A 182 -6.07 11.97 1.20
N THR A 183 -5.06 12.62 0.61
CA THR A 183 -4.56 13.93 1.06
C THR A 183 -5.63 14.99 0.87
N ASP A 184 -5.94 15.75 1.93
CA ASP A 184 -6.93 16.84 1.88
C ASP A 184 -6.58 17.88 0.81
N VAL A 185 -7.46 18.07 -0.17
CA VAL A 185 -7.35 19.08 -1.23
C VAL A 185 -8.37 20.22 -1.04
N GLY A 186 -9.15 20.18 0.04
CA GLY A 186 -10.19 21.16 0.37
C GLY A 186 -11.60 20.69 0.04
N GLY A 187 -12.51 21.65 -0.10
CA GLY A 187 -13.94 21.41 -0.36
C GLY A 187 -14.84 21.80 0.82
N PRO A 188 -16.15 21.47 0.76
CA PRO A 188 -16.84 20.74 -0.31
C PRO A 188 -16.82 21.50 -1.64
N TYR A 189 -17.01 20.79 -2.76
CA TYR A 189 -17.07 21.38 -4.09
C TYR A 189 -18.48 21.30 -4.67
N SER A 190 -18.81 22.27 -5.51
CA SER A 190 -20.12 22.38 -6.14
C SER A 190 -20.02 22.43 -7.66
N GLY A 191 -21.12 22.09 -8.33
CA GLY A 191 -21.24 22.13 -9.78
C GLY A 191 -20.97 20.78 -10.44
N GLU A 192 -21.40 20.67 -11.70
CA GLU A 192 -21.37 19.41 -12.46
C GLU A 192 -19.94 18.91 -12.71
N ARG A 193 -19.00 19.84 -12.91
CA ARG A 193 -17.61 19.55 -13.27
C ARG A 193 -16.60 20.43 -12.53
N PRO A 194 -16.45 20.27 -11.20
CA PRO A 194 -15.51 21.08 -10.44
C PRO A 194 -14.07 20.74 -10.85
N THR A 195 -13.23 21.76 -10.90
CA THR A 195 -11.78 21.61 -11.14
C THR A 195 -11.06 21.70 -9.80
N ILE A 196 -10.20 20.72 -9.51
CA ILE A 196 -9.48 20.56 -8.25
C ILE A 196 -7.99 20.41 -8.56
N THR A 197 -7.12 20.97 -7.74
CA THR A 197 -5.66 20.79 -7.87
C THR A 197 -5.24 19.53 -7.12
N ALA A 198 -4.59 18.59 -7.82
CA ALA A 198 -4.02 17.41 -7.19
C ALA A 198 -2.88 17.79 -6.22
N PRO A 199 -2.67 17.03 -5.14
CA PRO A 199 -1.57 17.27 -4.23
C PRO A 199 -0.20 17.00 -4.91
N ASP A 200 0.87 17.59 -4.38
CA ASP A 200 2.25 17.38 -4.84
C ASP A 200 2.85 16.06 -4.32
N GLN A 201 2.07 14.98 -4.32
CA GLN A 201 2.51 13.65 -3.89
C GLN A 201 1.69 12.53 -4.55
N ILE A 202 2.30 11.36 -4.71
CA ILE A 202 1.67 10.15 -5.25
C ILE A 202 0.70 9.57 -4.22
N GLY A 203 -0.52 9.25 -4.66
CA GLY A 203 -1.55 8.71 -3.79
C GLY A 203 -2.89 8.54 -4.51
N THR A 204 -3.94 8.33 -3.74
CA THR A 204 -5.31 8.23 -4.27
C THR A 204 -6.21 9.14 -3.46
N LEU A 205 -7.00 9.98 -4.14
CA LEU A 205 -8.09 10.74 -3.54
C LEU A 205 -9.40 10.00 -3.78
N VAL A 206 -10.35 10.14 -2.87
CA VAL A 206 -11.69 9.54 -3.01
C VAL A 206 -12.74 10.61 -2.76
N PHE A 207 -13.67 10.76 -3.71
CA PHE A 207 -14.76 11.72 -3.64
C PHE A 207 -16.11 11.01 -3.72
N GLU A 208 -17.06 11.48 -2.91
CA GLU A 208 -18.47 11.15 -3.04
C GLU A 208 -19.20 12.28 -3.75
N LEU A 209 -20.03 11.93 -4.74
CA LEU A 209 -21.00 12.81 -5.36
C LEU A 209 -22.39 12.56 -4.79
N SER A 210 -23.09 13.64 -4.52
CA SER A 210 -24.54 13.64 -4.38
C SER A 210 -25.15 14.76 -5.22
N VAL A 211 -26.31 14.48 -5.82
CA VAL A 211 -27.07 15.47 -6.57
C VAL A 211 -28.38 15.78 -5.87
N ILE A 212 -28.78 17.05 -5.91
CA ILE A 212 -29.94 17.56 -5.19
C ILE A 212 -30.90 18.16 -6.20
N GLU A 213 -32.17 17.79 -6.07
CA GLU A 213 -33.27 18.40 -6.81
C GLU A 213 -34.35 18.82 -5.83
N SER A 214 -34.66 20.12 -5.79
CA SER A 214 -35.71 20.68 -4.93
C SER A 214 -35.62 20.14 -3.49
N GLY A 215 -34.41 20.12 -2.90
CA GLY A 215 -34.15 19.62 -1.54
C GLY A 215 -34.10 18.08 -1.38
N THR A 216 -34.46 17.30 -2.39
CA THR A 216 -34.32 15.83 -2.41
C THR A 216 -32.91 15.46 -2.87
N LYS A 217 -32.15 14.82 -1.99
CA LYS A 217 -30.76 14.41 -2.22
C LYS A 217 -30.67 12.96 -2.68
N SER A 218 -29.85 12.68 -3.70
CA SER A 218 -29.60 11.33 -4.20
C SER A 218 -28.90 10.43 -3.17
N LEU A 219 -28.82 9.13 -3.47
CA LEU A 219 -27.75 8.29 -2.93
C LEU A 219 -26.39 8.82 -3.40
N ILE A 220 -25.33 8.44 -2.67
CA ILE A 220 -23.96 8.78 -3.04
C ILE A 220 -23.46 7.89 -4.18
N ASP A 221 -22.60 8.46 -5.02
CA ASP A 221 -21.74 7.70 -5.95
C ASP A 221 -20.28 8.09 -5.70
N GLU A 222 -19.36 7.13 -5.81
CA GLU A 222 -17.94 7.31 -5.46
C GLU A 222 -17.07 7.37 -6.72
N VAL A 223 -16.04 8.20 -6.71
CA VAL A 223 -14.98 8.20 -7.73
C VAL A 223 -13.60 8.28 -7.08
N SER A 224 -12.65 7.51 -7.61
CA SER A 224 -11.25 7.57 -7.18
C SER A 224 -10.42 8.39 -8.16
N VAL A 225 -9.46 9.15 -7.63
CA VAL A 225 -8.49 9.93 -8.41
C VAL A 225 -7.10 9.43 -8.06
N VAL A 226 -6.47 8.74 -9.00
CA VAL A 226 -5.10 8.24 -8.85
C VAL A 226 -4.13 9.35 -9.23
N VAL A 227 -3.37 9.82 -8.25
CA VAL A 227 -2.39 10.90 -8.42
C VAL A 227 -1.03 10.29 -8.76
N VAL A 228 -0.52 10.63 -9.94
CA VAL A 228 0.71 10.11 -10.55
C VAL A 228 1.66 11.27 -10.87
N GLU A 229 2.91 10.99 -11.19
CA GLU A 229 3.88 12.02 -11.61
C GLU A 229 3.43 12.76 -12.87
N ASP A 230 3.04 12.00 -13.90
CA ASP A 230 2.52 12.52 -15.15
C ASP A 230 1.43 11.59 -15.67
N ALA A 231 0.17 12.04 -15.64
CA ALA A 231 -0.99 11.29 -16.10
C ALA A 231 -0.94 10.95 -17.60
N THR A 232 -0.16 11.68 -18.39
CA THR A 232 0.03 11.40 -19.83
C THR A 232 1.12 10.37 -20.10
N ASN A 233 1.93 10.05 -19.08
CA ASN A 233 3.12 9.21 -19.19
C ASN A 233 3.22 8.26 -17.97
N ALA A 234 2.15 7.51 -17.72
CA ALA A 234 2.02 6.55 -16.63
C ALA A 234 1.64 5.15 -17.16
N LEU A 235 2.25 4.11 -16.60
CA LEU A 235 1.91 2.71 -16.84
C LEU A 235 1.42 2.05 -15.57
N PHE A 236 0.33 1.29 -15.68
CA PHE A 236 -0.33 0.57 -14.60
C PHE A 236 -0.12 -0.93 -14.74
N VAL A 237 0.19 -1.60 -13.63
CA VAL A 237 0.46 -3.04 -13.57
C VAL A 237 -0.37 -3.70 -12.49
N ASP A 238 -1.13 -4.73 -12.84
CA ASP A 238 -1.96 -5.50 -11.93
C ASP A 238 -1.83 -6.99 -12.27
N ALA A 239 -1.30 -7.80 -11.34
CA ALA A 239 -1.07 -9.23 -11.57
C ALA A 239 -2.36 -10.02 -11.81
N THR A 240 -3.53 -9.46 -11.44
CA THR A 240 -4.84 -10.07 -11.69
C THR A 240 -5.37 -9.75 -13.10
N ALA A 241 -4.76 -8.79 -13.80
CA ALA A 241 -5.12 -8.41 -15.15
C ALA A 241 -4.54 -9.34 -16.22
N GLY A 242 -5.15 -9.32 -17.41
CA GLY A 242 -4.66 -10.02 -18.58
C GLY A 242 -3.57 -9.24 -19.34
N ALA A 243 -3.40 -9.55 -20.63
CA ALA A 243 -2.52 -8.80 -21.52
C ALA A 243 -3.12 -7.42 -21.89
N GLY A 244 -3.02 -6.46 -20.96
CA GLY A 244 -3.43 -5.08 -21.18
C GLY A 244 -2.39 -4.23 -21.89
N ASN A 245 -2.68 -2.92 -22.01
CA ASN A 245 -1.81 -1.93 -22.64
C ASN A 245 -1.09 -1.01 -21.64
N GLY A 246 -1.28 -1.25 -20.34
CA GLY A 246 -0.70 -0.44 -19.27
C GLY A 246 -1.49 0.81 -18.91
N SER A 247 -2.68 1.03 -19.47
CA SER A 247 -3.58 2.08 -18.98
C SER A 247 -4.27 1.67 -17.68
N LEU A 248 -4.83 2.62 -16.91
CA LEU A 248 -5.57 2.33 -15.68
C LEU A 248 -6.74 1.34 -15.93
N ALA A 249 -7.42 1.48 -17.07
CA ALA A 249 -8.55 0.63 -17.46
C ALA A 249 -8.13 -0.76 -17.95
N THR A 250 -6.95 -0.88 -18.55
CA THR A 250 -6.40 -2.14 -19.06
C THR A 250 -4.91 -2.27 -18.69
N PRO A 251 -4.61 -2.49 -17.40
CA PRO A 251 -3.25 -2.53 -16.90
C PRO A 251 -2.49 -3.74 -17.46
N TYR A 252 -1.16 -3.68 -17.45
CA TYR A 252 -0.33 -4.84 -17.77
C TYR A 252 -0.50 -5.91 -16.70
N GLY A 253 -0.59 -7.18 -17.12
CA GLY A 253 -0.63 -8.33 -16.22
C GLY A 253 0.71 -8.66 -15.56
N THR A 254 1.82 -8.15 -16.10
CA THR A 254 3.15 -8.42 -15.54
C THR A 254 4.00 -7.15 -15.44
N LEU A 255 4.86 -7.10 -14.42
CA LEU A 255 5.83 -6.02 -14.27
C LEU A 255 6.92 -6.07 -15.35
N ALA A 256 7.21 -7.25 -15.91
CA ALA A 256 8.17 -7.41 -17.00
C ALA A 256 7.72 -6.68 -18.27
N ASP A 257 6.42 -6.75 -18.61
CA ASP A 257 5.86 -6.06 -19.77
C ASP A 257 5.94 -4.53 -19.62
N ALA A 258 5.61 -4.01 -18.43
CA ALA A 258 5.73 -2.58 -18.13
C ALA A 258 7.19 -2.11 -18.20
N LEU A 259 8.12 -2.87 -17.63
CA LEU A 259 9.56 -2.57 -17.70
C LEU A 259 10.07 -2.57 -19.15
N ALA A 260 9.57 -3.46 -20.00
CA ALA A 260 9.92 -3.48 -21.42
C ALA A 260 9.34 -2.28 -22.17
N ALA A 261 8.07 -1.94 -21.91
CA ALA A 261 7.41 -0.77 -22.48
C ALA A 261 8.09 0.54 -22.08
N THR A 262 8.47 0.69 -20.81
CA THR A 262 9.19 1.87 -20.33
C THR A 262 10.53 2.07 -21.05
N ARG A 263 11.32 0.99 -21.24
CA ARG A 263 12.61 1.07 -21.94
C ARG A 263 12.48 1.41 -23.43
N ALA A 264 11.33 1.13 -24.04
CA ALA A 264 11.09 1.43 -25.44
C ALA A 264 10.57 2.86 -25.67
N ALA A 265 10.11 3.55 -24.62
CA ALA A 265 9.47 4.86 -24.72
C ALA A 265 10.46 6.02 -24.50
N SER A 266 10.11 7.18 -25.06
CA SER A 266 10.79 8.46 -24.82
C SER A 266 9.76 9.60 -24.90
N PRO A 267 9.46 10.31 -23.79
CA PRO A 267 10.00 10.11 -22.44
C PRO A 267 9.61 8.75 -21.83
N ARG A 268 10.32 8.35 -20.77
CA ARG A 268 10.06 7.09 -20.06
C ARG A 268 8.86 7.26 -19.12
N PRO A 269 7.85 6.38 -19.18
CA PRO A 269 6.73 6.43 -18.26
C PRO A 269 7.10 5.84 -16.89
N SER A 270 6.50 6.43 -15.86
CA SER A 270 6.55 5.91 -14.48
C SER A 270 5.58 4.74 -14.33
N ILE A 271 5.95 3.76 -13.52
CA ILE A 271 5.22 2.50 -13.35
C ILE A 271 4.51 2.49 -11.99
N TYR A 272 3.21 2.22 -12.00
CA TYR A 272 2.35 2.12 -10.82
C TYR A 272 1.86 0.68 -10.70
N VAL A 273 2.12 0.04 -9.57
CA VAL A 273 2.00 -1.40 -9.42
C VAL A 273 1.02 -1.73 -8.29
N ALA A 274 0.02 -2.53 -8.62
CA ALA A 274 -0.92 -3.04 -7.65
C ALA A 274 -0.28 -4.03 -6.67
N ALA A 275 -0.99 -4.37 -5.60
CA ALA A 275 -0.60 -5.39 -4.66
C ALA A 275 -0.59 -6.75 -5.35
N GLY A 276 0.43 -7.55 -5.09
CA GLY A 276 0.64 -8.81 -5.79
C GLY A 276 2.07 -9.29 -5.69
N ILE A 277 2.32 -10.49 -6.24
CA ILE A 277 3.66 -11.09 -6.33
C ILE A 277 4.11 -11.03 -7.79
N TYR A 278 5.25 -10.39 -8.01
CA TYR A 278 5.83 -10.17 -9.33
C TYR A 278 7.22 -10.83 -9.37
N THR A 279 7.32 -11.99 -10.03
CA THR A 279 8.58 -12.71 -10.16
C THR A 279 9.41 -12.15 -11.31
N VAL A 280 10.26 -11.17 -11.01
CA VAL A 280 11.09 -10.48 -12.00
C VAL A 280 12.32 -9.85 -11.32
N SER A 281 13.48 -9.91 -11.97
CA SER A 281 14.60 -9.03 -11.61
C SER A 281 14.42 -7.68 -12.30
N ILE A 282 14.43 -6.61 -11.52
CA ILE A 282 14.34 -5.24 -12.03
C ILE A 282 15.74 -4.76 -12.39
N ASP A 283 15.91 -4.27 -13.61
CA ASP A 283 17.14 -3.62 -14.05
C ASP A 283 16.80 -2.18 -14.43
N LEU A 284 17.07 -1.23 -13.54
CA LEU A 284 16.79 0.18 -13.83
C LEU A 284 18.01 0.83 -14.48
N ASP A 285 17.76 1.44 -15.62
CA ASP A 285 18.57 2.49 -16.20
C ASP A 285 18.11 3.86 -15.67
N ALA A 286 18.62 4.95 -16.24
CA ALA A 286 18.27 6.31 -15.83
C ALA A 286 16.76 6.61 -15.99
N GLU A 287 16.21 7.37 -15.04
CA GLU A 287 14.84 7.93 -15.05
C GLU A 287 13.69 6.90 -15.07
N THR A 288 13.88 5.69 -14.52
CA THR A 288 12.76 4.74 -14.35
C THR A 288 12.21 4.79 -12.93
N HIS A 289 10.94 5.12 -12.78
CA HIS A 289 10.28 5.31 -11.49
C HIS A 289 9.23 4.22 -11.27
N ILE A 290 9.22 3.57 -10.11
CA ILE A 290 8.29 2.49 -9.77
C ILE A 290 7.66 2.76 -8.40
N TYR A 291 6.33 2.79 -8.40
CA TYR A 291 5.48 3.04 -7.24
C TYR A 291 4.58 1.83 -6.98
N GLY A 292 4.78 1.16 -5.85
CA GLY A 292 3.89 0.12 -5.33
C GLY A 292 2.87 0.68 -4.34
N GLY A 293 2.07 -0.23 -3.78
CA GLY A 293 1.10 0.10 -2.74
C GLY A 293 -0.33 0.30 -3.23
N PHE A 294 -0.67 -0.06 -4.47
CA PHE A 294 -2.02 0.16 -5.01
C PHE A 294 -2.91 -1.07 -4.85
N GLU A 295 -4.18 -0.92 -4.48
CA GLU A 295 -5.13 -2.03 -4.43
C GLU A 295 -5.50 -2.49 -5.87
N PRO A 296 -5.49 -3.82 -6.18
CA PRO A 296 -5.94 -4.34 -7.46
C PRO A 296 -7.37 -3.90 -7.80
N GLY A 297 -7.59 -3.47 -9.05
CA GLY A 297 -8.87 -2.96 -9.53
C GLY A 297 -9.24 -1.54 -9.05
N SER A 298 -9.26 -1.27 -7.74
CA SER A 298 -9.70 0.04 -7.20
C SER A 298 -8.62 1.13 -7.24
N TRP A 299 -7.34 0.73 -7.35
CA TRP A 299 -6.18 1.61 -7.33
C TRP A 299 -6.10 2.55 -6.12
N LYS A 300 -6.71 2.17 -4.99
CA LYS A 300 -6.53 2.87 -3.71
C LYS A 300 -5.12 2.62 -3.18
N ARG A 301 -4.35 3.67 -2.92
CA ARG A 301 -2.97 3.54 -2.45
C ARG A 301 -2.87 3.47 -0.93
N ASP A 302 -2.32 2.38 -0.43
CA ASP A 302 -1.93 2.17 0.96
C ASP A 302 -0.71 1.23 0.98
N VAL A 303 0.48 1.78 1.13
CA VAL A 303 1.74 1.01 1.10
C VAL A 303 1.86 -0.03 2.23
N ALA A 304 1.11 0.13 3.32
CA ALA A 304 1.16 -0.78 4.45
C ALA A 304 0.21 -1.98 4.28
N GLN A 305 -0.92 -1.79 3.59
CA GLN A 305 -1.91 -2.86 3.36
C GLN A 305 -1.78 -3.52 1.99
N ASN A 306 -1.48 -2.74 0.94
CA ASN A 306 -1.47 -3.19 -0.44
C ASN A 306 -0.06 -3.57 -0.88
N ILE A 307 0.45 -4.69 -0.36
CA ILE A 307 1.83 -5.10 -0.56
C ILE A 307 2.13 -5.45 -2.03
N THR A 308 2.97 -4.65 -2.68
CA THR A 308 3.59 -4.97 -3.97
C THR A 308 4.90 -5.71 -3.72
N ARG A 309 4.92 -7.02 -3.93
CA ARG A 309 6.09 -7.89 -3.70
C ARG A 309 6.79 -8.23 -5.01
N VAL A 310 8.07 -7.90 -5.10
CA VAL A 310 8.95 -8.22 -6.23
C VAL A 310 9.89 -9.34 -5.79
N GLU A 311 9.82 -10.48 -6.47
CA GLU A 311 10.69 -11.63 -6.24
C GLU A 311 11.68 -11.75 -7.41
N GLY A 312 12.88 -11.23 -7.21
CA GLY A 312 13.93 -11.29 -8.21
C GLY A 312 14.86 -12.48 -8.04
N GLY A 313 15.82 -12.61 -8.96
CA GLY A 313 16.92 -13.55 -8.84
C GLY A 313 17.87 -13.23 -7.66
N SER A 314 19.07 -13.78 -7.69
CA SER A 314 20.11 -13.48 -6.69
C SER A 314 20.48 -12.00 -6.61
N THR A 315 20.16 -11.21 -7.64
CA THR A 315 20.11 -9.75 -7.55
C THR A 315 18.70 -9.34 -7.92
N ALA A 316 17.91 -8.83 -6.98
CA ALA A 316 16.51 -8.52 -7.24
C ALA A 316 16.35 -7.22 -8.01
N VAL A 317 17.07 -6.17 -7.60
CA VAL A 317 17.16 -4.91 -8.33
C VAL A 317 18.62 -4.59 -8.64
N SER A 318 18.90 -4.33 -9.91
CA SER A 318 20.17 -3.79 -10.38
C SER A 318 19.96 -2.39 -10.93
N MET A 319 20.84 -1.46 -10.57
CA MET A 319 20.92 -0.15 -11.22
C MET A 319 22.39 0.14 -11.50
N ASP A 320 22.75 0.27 -12.78
CA ASP A 320 24.10 0.61 -13.22
C ASP A 320 24.04 1.87 -14.09
N GLY A 321 24.47 3.01 -13.55
CA GLY A 321 24.36 4.30 -14.23
C GLY A 321 22.99 4.97 -14.13
N ALA A 322 22.09 4.49 -13.26
CA ALA A 322 20.80 5.15 -13.04
C ALA A 322 20.95 6.56 -12.43
N SER A 323 20.21 7.53 -12.97
CA SER A 323 20.08 8.88 -12.44
C SER A 323 18.60 9.25 -12.28
N GLY A 324 18.20 9.75 -11.10
CA GLY A 324 16.84 10.24 -10.84
C GLY A 324 15.78 9.17 -10.58
N SER A 325 16.13 7.88 -10.64
CA SER A 325 15.19 6.77 -10.51
C SER A 325 14.57 6.66 -9.11
N VAL A 326 13.31 6.24 -9.04
CA VAL A 326 12.54 6.11 -7.79
C VAL A 326 12.06 4.67 -7.61
N LEU A 327 12.24 4.14 -6.41
CA LEU A 327 11.52 2.98 -5.89
C LEU A 327 10.73 3.40 -4.65
N ASP A 328 9.41 3.22 -4.68
CA ASP A 328 8.51 3.63 -3.61
C ASP A 328 7.49 2.52 -3.31
N GLY A 329 7.37 2.10 -2.05
CA GLY A 329 6.28 1.21 -1.62
C GLY A 329 6.40 -0.25 -2.10
N LEU A 330 7.63 -0.74 -2.30
CA LEU A 330 7.90 -2.11 -2.78
C LEU A 330 8.45 -3.02 -1.68
N THR A 331 8.00 -4.27 -1.64
CA THR A 331 8.69 -5.36 -0.92
C THR A 331 9.58 -6.12 -1.90
N ILE A 332 10.89 -5.91 -1.82
CA ILE A 332 11.89 -6.46 -2.74
C ILE A 332 12.58 -7.64 -2.09
N MET A 333 12.48 -8.81 -2.72
CA MET A 333 13.07 -10.06 -2.23
C MET A 333 14.02 -10.65 -3.26
N ALA A 334 15.28 -10.86 -2.88
CA ALA A 334 16.25 -11.57 -3.71
C ALA A 334 16.26 -13.06 -3.38
N ALA A 335 16.33 -13.89 -4.42
CA ALA A 335 16.53 -15.33 -4.26
C ALA A 335 17.90 -15.65 -3.62
N ALA A 336 18.00 -16.81 -2.97
CA ALA A 336 19.30 -17.32 -2.50
C ALA A 336 20.27 -17.49 -3.70
N ALA A 337 21.55 -17.22 -3.46
CA ALA A 337 22.57 -17.42 -4.46
C ALA A 337 22.82 -18.91 -4.71
N SER A 338 22.93 -19.30 -5.98
CA SER A 338 23.05 -20.71 -6.39
C SER A 338 24.45 -21.09 -6.88
N SER A 339 25.29 -20.11 -7.24
CA SER A 339 26.65 -20.34 -7.74
C SER A 339 27.68 -20.13 -6.65
N SER A 340 28.69 -20.98 -6.57
CA SER A 340 29.71 -20.90 -5.53
C SER A 340 30.41 -19.53 -5.48
N GLY A 341 30.46 -18.92 -4.29
CA GLY A 341 31.01 -17.57 -4.08
C GLY A 341 30.11 -16.41 -4.53
N GLN A 342 28.89 -16.68 -5.00
CA GLN A 342 27.93 -15.65 -5.41
C GLN A 342 27.18 -15.08 -4.19
N SER A 343 26.95 -13.77 -4.19
CA SER A 343 26.12 -13.07 -3.21
C SER A 343 24.64 -13.06 -3.60
N SER A 344 23.76 -12.97 -2.61
CA SER A 344 22.37 -12.55 -2.82
C SER A 344 22.22 -11.08 -2.42
N ILE A 345 21.61 -10.25 -3.27
CA ILE A 345 21.55 -8.80 -3.16
C ILE A 345 20.13 -8.33 -3.46
N GLY A 346 19.50 -7.63 -2.51
CA GLY A 346 18.18 -7.01 -2.72
C GLY A 346 18.24 -5.88 -3.75
N VAL A 347 19.05 -4.84 -3.48
CA VAL A 347 19.25 -3.70 -4.39
C VAL A 347 20.75 -3.46 -4.57
N HIS A 348 21.22 -3.46 -5.82
CA HIS A 348 22.62 -3.23 -6.19
C HIS A 348 22.73 -1.95 -7.02
N LEU A 349 23.35 -0.90 -6.45
CA LEU A 349 23.59 0.38 -7.12
C LEU A 349 25.06 0.48 -7.55
N ARG A 350 25.31 0.77 -8.82
CA ARG A 350 26.64 0.99 -9.39
C ARG A 350 26.62 2.25 -10.25
N ASN A 351 27.58 3.15 -10.04
CA ASN A 351 27.71 4.39 -10.82
C ASN A 351 26.41 5.24 -10.90
N SER A 352 25.55 5.16 -9.88
CA SER A 352 24.24 5.83 -9.85
C SER A 352 24.24 7.10 -9.01
N SER A 353 23.37 8.05 -9.34
CA SER A 353 23.14 9.28 -8.57
C SER A 353 21.64 9.57 -8.45
N ASP A 354 21.25 10.34 -7.43
CA ASP A 354 19.86 10.80 -7.24
C ASP A 354 18.80 9.69 -7.27
N VAL A 355 19.16 8.49 -6.81
CA VAL A 355 18.23 7.37 -6.67
C VAL A 355 17.48 7.51 -5.34
N ILE A 356 16.16 7.47 -5.39
CA ILE A 356 15.30 7.52 -4.21
C ILE A 356 14.75 6.11 -3.95
N VAL A 357 14.98 5.59 -2.75
CA VAL A 357 14.35 4.37 -2.25
C VAL A 357 13.58 4.74 -0.99
N ARG A 358 12.25 4.67 -1.04
CA ARG A 358 11.34 5.10 0.04
C ARG A 358 10.25 4.06 0.27
N ASP A 359 9.82 3.91 1.51
CA ASP A 359 8.75 2.98 1.90
C ASP A 359 8.92 1.54 1.36
N CYS A 360 10.16 1.13 1.09
CA CYS A 360 10.48 -0.19 0.59
C CYS A 360 10.94 -1.10 1.73
N VAL A 361 10.52 -2.36 1.67
CA VAL A 361 11.09 -3.46 2.45
C VAL A 361 12.07 -4.20 1.54
N ILE A 362 13.32 -4.39 1.96
CA ILE A 362 14.34 -5.06 1.15
C ILE A 362 14.90 -6.26 1.90
N GLU A 363 14.75 -7.44 1.32
CA GLU A 363 15.23 -8.70 1.86
C GLU A 363 16.18 -9.38 0.87
N ALA A 364 17.41 -9.64 1.30
CA ALA A 364 18.34 -10.47 0.56
C ALA A 364 18.16 -11.95 0.95
N GLY A 365 18.40 -12.85 0.00
CA GLY A 365 18.47 -14.29 0.26
C GLY A 365 19.82 -14.72 0.87
N ASP A 366 19.98 -16.02 1.06
CA ASP A 366 21.24 -16.60 1.54
C ASP A 366 22.35 -16.49 0.47
N GLY A 367 23.57 -16.10 0.87
CA GLY A 367 24.75 -16.15 0.00
C GLY A 367 25.23 -17.58 -0.24
N ALA A 368 25.87 -17.85 -1.37
CA ALA A 368 26.33 -19.19 -1.71
C ALA A 368 27.67 -19.52 -1.04
N THR A 369 27.90 -20.82 -0.79
CA THR A 369 29.16 -21.31 -0.25
C THR A 369 30.35 -21.00 -1.17
N GLY A 370 31.51 -20.67 -0.60
CA GLY A 370 32.74 -20.44 -1.36
C GLY A 370 33.18 -21.65 -2.19
N GLY A 371 33.95 -21.41 -3.25
CA GLY A 371 34.47 -22.45 -4.14
C GLY A 371 35.34 -23.45 -3.38
N ASN A 372 35.29 -24.72 -3.78
CA ASN A 372 36.28 -25.69 -3.31
C ASN A 372 37.67 -25.19 -3.72
N GLY A 373 38.64 -25.25 -2.80
CA GLY A 373 40.03 -24.97 -3.13
C GLY A 373 40.53 -25.89 -4.25
N SER A 374 41.27 -25.33 -5.20
CA SER A 374 41.92 -26.13 -6.25
C SER A 374 42.92 -27.09 -5.61
N ARG A 375 42.92 -28.37 -6.02
CA ARG A 375 44.04 -29.28 -5.71
C ARG A 375 45.33 -28.62 -6.23
N PRO A 376 46.38 -28.46 -5.41
CA PRO A 376 47.70 -28.20 -5.97
C PRO A 376 47.96 -29.29 -7.01
N GLY A 377 48.36 -28.90 -8.22
CA GLY A 377 48.76 -29.88 -9.23
C GLY A 377 49.71 -30.88 -8.59
N ALA A 378 49.56 -32.16 -8.90
CA ALA A 378 50.48 -33.19 -8.40
C ALA A 378 51.90 -32.67 -8.61
N PRO A 379 52.76 -32.66 -7.57
CA PRO A 379 54.11 -32.16 -7.72
C PRO A 379 54.74 -32.87 -8.92
N THR A 380 55.29 -32.10 -9.85
CA THR A 380 56.09 -32.71 -10.92
C THR A 380 57.15 -33.56 -10.21
N LYS A 381 57.27 -34.84 -10.57
CA LYS A 381 58.32 -35.72 -10.05
C LYS A 381 59.65 -35.01 -10.30
N GLN A 382 60.23 -34.38 -9.27
CA GLN A 382 61.60 -33.94 -9.34
C GLN A 382 62.48 -35.19 -9.46
N SER A 383 63.59 -35.04 -10.20
CA SER A 383 64.55 -36.10 -10.45
C SER A 383 64.94 -36.81 -9.15
N LYS A 384 64.99 -38.15 -9.19
CA LYS A 384 65.46 -38.98 -8.07
C LYS A 384 66.80 -38.42 -7.54
N GLY A 385 66.90 -38.18 -6.25
CA GLY A 385 68.17 -37.88 -5.59
C GLY A 385 69.18 -39.01 -5.84
N GLY A 386 70.47 -38.65 -5.96
CA GLY A 386 71.56 -39.61 -6.17
C GLY A 386 71.63 -40.68 -5.06
N LYS A 387 72.22 -41.82 -5.40
CA LYS A 387 72.53 -42.90 -4.42
C LYS A 387 73.45 -42.33 -3.33
N GLY A 388 73.25 -42.76 -2.08
CA GLY A 388 74.23 -42.53 -1.01
C GLY A 388 75.47 -43.39 -1.25
N ASP A 389 76.64 -42.88 -0.84
CA ASP A 389 77.94 -43.50 -1.09
C ASP A 389 78.14 -44.76 -0.24
N ASP A 390 78.64 -45.82 -0.88
CA ASP A 390 79.07 -47.06 -0.23
C ASP A 390 80.42 -46.83 0.48
N HIS A 391 80.44 -46.81 1.82
CA HIS A 391 81.68 -46.99 2.58
C HIS A 391 81.90 -48.47 2.86
N GLY A 392 82.69 -49.12 2.00
CA GLY A 392 83.32 -50.40 2.31
C GLY A 392 84.37 -50.25 3.41
N GLY A 393 84.16 -50.90 4.55
CA GLY A 393 85.15 -51.01 5.63
C GLY A 393 84.60 -51.72 6.86
N CYS A 394 85.15 -52.89 7.18
CA CYS A 394 84.76 -53.71 8.34
C CYS A 394 85.18 -53.06 9.67
N ILE A 395 84.25 -52.43 10.40
CA ILE A 395 84.33 -52.24 11.87
C ILE A 395 82.94 -51.91 12.45
N PRO A 396 82.53 -52.51 13.59
CA PRO A 396 81.25 -52.21 14.22
C PRO A 396 81.41 -50.97 15.09
N ALA A 397 81.07 -49.80 14.54
CA ALA A 397 80.97 -48.58 15.32
C ALA A 397 79.60 -47.96 15.08
N ASN A 398 78.78 -48.10 16.12
CA ASN A 398 77.55 -47.39 16.40
C ASN A 398 77.80 -45.87 16.20
N ALA A 399 77.41 -45.32 15.06
CA ALA A 399 77.47 -43.90 14.80
C ALA A 399 76.26 -43.51 13.95
N GLY A 400 75.24 -42.97 14.63
CA GLY A 400 74.09 -42.35 13.99
C GLY A 400 74.55 -41.17 13.14
N GLY A 401 74.17 -41.18 11.87
CA GLY A 401 74.21 -40.02 10.99
C GLY A 401 72.83 -39.39 10.95
N GLY A 402 72.65 -38.29 11.69
CA GLY A 402 71.48 -37.42 11.54
C GLY A 402 71.54 -36.66 10.21
N GLY A 403 70.41 -36.54 9.52
CA GLY A 403 70.28 -35.76 8.28
C GLY A 403 69.15 -34.73 8.38
N GLY A 404 69.53 -33.47 8.55
CA GLY A 404 68.91 -32.25 8.01
C GLY A 404 67.44 -31.95 8.30
N GLY A 405 67.18 -31.04 9.24
CA GLY A 405 65.90 -30.34 9.34
C GLY A 405 65.77 -29.16 8.36
N GLY A 406 64.54 -28.92 7.93
CA GLY A 406 64.00 -27.58 7.67
C GLY A 406 64.20 -26.97 6.27
N GLY A 407 63.20 -27.12 5.41
CA GLY A 407 62.91 -26.18 4.33
C GLY A 407 61.70 -25.32 4.70
N ASN A 408 61.91 -24.01 4.83
CA ASN A 408 60.91 -23.02 5.22
C ASN A 408 60.15 -22.52 3.98
N SER A 409 58.95 -23.04 3.72
CA SER A 409 57.84 -22.35 3.04
C SER A 409 56.61 -23.27 3.02
N ALA A 410 55.42 -22.67 3.08
CA ALA A 410 54.16 -23.38 3.05
C ALA A 410 54.10 -24.46 1.93
N ALA A 411 53.57 -25.63 2.28
CA ALA A 411 53.20 -26.74 1.38
C ALA A 411 54.29 -27.74 0.92
N GLN A 412 55.22 -28.16 1.77
CA GLN A 412 56.11 -29.29 1.44
C GLN A 412 56.23 -30.31 2.58
N GLY A 413 55.82 -31.56 2.30
CA GLY A 413 56.32 -32.72 3.04
C GLY A 413 57.74 -33.03 2.55
N GLY A 414 58.70 -33.11 3.46
CA GLY A 414 60.06 -33.55 3.14
C GLY A 414 60.12 -35.01 2.69
N ALA A 415 61.11 -35.35 1.86
CA ALA A 415 61.29 -36.71 1.36
C ALA A 415 61.76 -37.68 2.47
N GLY A 416 61.16 -38.88 2.52
CA GLY A 416 61.76 -40.04 3.19
C GLY A 416 62.86 -40.66 2.33
N GLY A 417 63.93 -41.14 2.97
CA GLY A 417 65.07 -41.76 2.29
C GLY A 417 64.74 -43.10 1.62
N ASN A 418 65.58 -43.53 0.68
CA ASN A 418 65.50 -44.88 0.10
C ASN A 418 65.84 -45.93 1.17
N GLY A 419 65.07 -47.02 1.22
CA GLY A 419 65.41 -48.20 2.03
C GLY A 419 66.70 -48.87 1.53
N GLY A 420 67.51 -49.36 2.47
CA GLY A 420 68.74 -50.08 2.15
C GLY A 420 68.50 -51.38 1.39
N LEU A 421 69.49 -51.80 0.59
CA LEU A 421 69.55 -53.19 0.12
C LEU A 421 69.63 -54.11 1.34
N PHE A 422 68.87 -55.20 1.31
CA PHE A 422 68.69 -56.22 2.36
C PHE A 422 67.50 -56.02 3.32
N GLY A 423 66.27 -56.12 2.79
CA GLY A 423 65.11 -56.63 3.56
C GLY A 423 64.45 -55.66 4.56
N GLY A 424 64.17 -54.42 4.15
CA GLY A 424 63.47 -53.43 4.98
C GLY A 424 61.98 -53.75 5.25
N LYS A 425 61.46 -53.24 6.38
CA LYS A 425 60.05 -53.40 6.81
C LYS A 425 59.10 -52.50 6.00
N ASN A 426 57.79 -52.77 6.07
CA ASN A 426 56.76 -51.84 5.56
C ASN A 426 56.83 -50.51 6.33
N GLY A 427 56.62 -49.39 5.64
CA GLY A 427 56.45 -48.09 6.30
C GLY A 427 55.15 -48.03 7.09
N GLY A 428 55.17 -47.37 8.25
CA GLY A 428 53.93 -47.02 8.96
C GLY A 428 53.12 -46.00 8.16
N GLY A 429 51.79 -46.07 8.27
CA GLY A 429 50.91 -45.02 7.74
C GLY A 429 51.20 -43.68 8.44
N GLY A 430 50.91 -42.56 7.76
CA GLY A 430 50.93 -41.26 8.43
C GLY A 430 49.80 -41.19 9.45
N GLU A 431 50.09 -40.67 10.64
CA GLU A 431 49.03 -40.27 11.58
C GLU A 431 48.64 -38.82 11.28
N ASP A 432 47.34 -38.57 11.15
CA ASP A 432 46.80 -37.21 10.99
C ASP A 432 45.84 -36.89 12.13
N ALA A 433 45.77 -35.61 12.51
CA ALA A 433 44.95 -35.18 13.62
C ALA A 433 43.44 -35.15 13.30
N ASN A 434 43.03 -35.26 12.03
CA ASN A 434 41.62 -35.08 11.60
C ASN A 434 41.23 -35.87 10.32
N GLY A 435 41.91 -36.98 9.99
CA GLY A 435 41.56 -37.86 8.86
C GLY A 435 42.44 -39.10 8.77
N ASP A 436 41.99 -40.14 8.05
CA ASP A 436 42.76 -41.37 7.84
C ASP A 436 43.96 -41.07 6.93
N GLY A 437 45.18 -41.14 7.48
CA GLY A 437 46.40 -40.96 6.71
C GLY A 437 46.56 -42.05 5.63
N GLY A 438 47.17 -41.68 4.51
CA GLY A 438 47.44 -42.64 3.42
C GLY A 438 48.25 -43.84 3.90
N GLY A 439 47.87 -45.04 3.45
CA GLY A 439 48.54 -46.28 3.80
C GLY A 439 50.00 -46.30 3.35
N GLY A 440 50.89 -46.78 4.24
CA GLY A 440 52.32 -46.94 3.97
C GLY A 440 52.58 -47.88 2.79
N GLY A 441 53.65 -47.61 2.04
CA GLY A 441 54.08 -48.47 0.94
C GLY A 441 54.68 -49.79 1.44
N ASN A 442 54.44 -50.87 0.69
CA ASN A 442 55.07 -52.17 0.96
C ASN A 442 56.59 -52.10 0.77
N GLY A 443 57.34 -52.69 1.70
CA GLY A 443 58.79 -52.86 1.60
C GLY A 443 59.20 -53.66 0.35
N GLY A 444 60.40 -53.39 -0.17
CA GLY A 444 60.93 -54.09 -1.34
C GLY A 444 61.28 -55.55 -1.03
N ALA A 445 60.98 -56.46 -1.95
CA ALA A 445 61.48 -57.83 -1.89
C ALA A 445 62.97 -57.87 -2.26
N THR A 446 63.67 -58.98 -1.95
CA THR A 446 65.06 -59.19 -2.36
C THR A 446 65.22 -58.89 -3.87
N TYR A 447 66.07 -57.91 -4.20
CA TYR A 447 66.31 -57.40 -5.57
C TYR A 447 65.18 -56.57 -6.23
N LYS A 448 64.22 -56.03 -5.49
CA LYS A 448 63.20 -55.08 -6.01
C LYS A 448 62.97 -53.91 -5.05
N ASP A 449 62.78 -52.71 -5.61
CA ASP A 449 62.40 -51.51 -4.84
C ASP A 449 61.00 -51.68 -4.22
N GLY A 450 60.78 -51.06 -3.06
CA GLY A 450 59.47 -50.95 -2.42
C GLY A 450 58.49 -50.09 -3.24
N LYS A 451 57.19 -50.26 -3.02
CA LYS A 451 56.16 -49.42 -3.67
C LYS A 451 55.97 -48.12 -2.87
N SER A 452 55.64 -47.03 -3.56
CA SER A 452 55.20 -45.79 -2.91
C SER A 452 53.90 -46.01 -2.13
N GLY A 453 53.72 -45.30 -1.01
CA GLY A 453 52.44 -45.23 -0.30
C GLY A 453 51.36 -44.52 -1.12
N THR A 454 50.10 -44.67 -0.72
CA THR A 454 48.98 -43.99 -1.39
C THR A 454 48.88 -42.53 -0.98
N ALA A 455 48.27 -41.68 -1.81
CA ALA A 455 47.93 -40.32 -1.42
C ALA A 455 46.89 -40.34 -0.28
N GLY A 456 46.98 -39.38 0.64
CA GLY A 456 45.94 -39.14 1.65
C GLY A 456 44.70 -38.48 1.05
N ASP A 457 43.59 -38.53 1.79
CA ASP A 457 42.31 -37.96 1.36
C ASP A 457 42.32 -36.42 1.29
N PRO A 458 41.41 -35.80 0.50
CA PRO A 458 41.28 -34.34 0.46
C PRO A 458 40.85 -33.76 1.82
N GLY A 459 41.29 -32.53 2.11
CA GLY A 459 40.81 -31.78 3.27
C GLY A 459 39.28 -31.55 3.22
N GLY A 460 38.65 -31.48 4.39
CA GLY A 460 37.21 -31.27 4.53
C GLY A 460 36.74 -29.92 4.00
N ARG A 461 35.46 -29.84 3.60
CA ARG A 461 34.83 -28.57 3.19
C ARG A 461 34.82 -27.57 4.36
N GLY A 462 35.03 -26.30 4.06
CA GLY A 462 34.81 -25.21 5.02
C GLY A 462 33.34 -25.11 5.40
N GLY A 463 33.09 -24.64 6.63
CA GLY A 463 31.73 -24.36 7.09
C GLY A 463 31.13 -23.14 6.40
N ASP A 464 29.81 -23.14 6.26
CA ASP A 464 29.06 -22.07 5.62
C ASP A 464 29.26 -20.72 6.36
N GLY A 465 29.17 -19.62 5.62
CA GLY A 465 29.05 -18.29 6.21
C GLY A 465 27.70 -18.15 6.91
N SER A 466 27.67 -17.43 8.04
CA SER A 466 26.40 -17.09 8.69
C SER A 466 25.69 -15.98 7.92
N ARG A 467 24.35 -15.98 7.97
CA ARG A 467 23.53 -14.84 7.55
C ARG A 467 24.06 -13.55 8.18
N GLY A 468 24.09 -12.46 7.42
CA GLY A 468 24.24 -11.12 7.98
C GLY A 468 23.10 -10.85 8.97
N ALA A 469 23.35 -10.04 10.01
CA ALA A 469 22.29 -9.71 10.96
C ALA A 469 21.10 -9.01 10.25
N GLU A 470 19.92 -9.08 10.86
CA GLU A 470 18.74 -8.31 10.45
C GLU A 470 19.08 -6.81 10.50
N PHE A 471 19.16 -6.21 9.30
CA PHE A 471 19.33 -4.79 8.99
C PHE A 471 20.63 -4.10 9.46
N GLY A 472 21.26 -3.40 8.50
CA GLY A 472 22.16 -2.29 8.79
C GLY A 472 21.40 -1.02 9.21
N GLY A 473 22.11 0.03 9.59
CA GLY A 473 21.52 1.33 9.95
C GLY A 473 21.97 2.43 9.00
N ILE A 474 21.22 3.54 8.92
CA ILE A 474 21.72 4.75 8.25
C ILE A 474 22.66 5.47 9.24
N GLY A 475 23.95 5.58 8.89
CA GLY A 475 24.94 6.29 9.68
C GLY A 475 24.69 7.80 9.72
N VAL A 476 25.36 8.51 10.63
CA VAL A 476 25.20 9.97 10.84
C VAL A 476 25.47 10.84 9.60
N ALA A 477 26.09 10.27 8.57
CA ALA A 477 26.34 10.92 7.28
C ALA A 477 25.28 10.59 6.20
N GLY A 478 24.20 9.88 6.55
CA GLY A 478 23.12 9.53 5.61
C GLY A 478 23.39 8.30 4.75
N PHE A 479 24.53 7.62 4.92
CA PHE A 479 24.86 6.40 4.20
C PHE A 479 24.36 5.17 4.95
N TYR A 480 23.81 4.20 4.22
CA TYR A 480 23.47 2.90 4.78
C TYR A 480 24.74 2.12 5.15
N GLU A 481 24.89 1.83 6.43
CA GLU A 481 25.94 0.97 7.00
C GLU A 481 25.36 -0.43 7.18
N GLY A 482 25.67 -1.33 6.25
CA GLY A 482 25.20 -2.72 6.31
C GLY A 482 25.70 -3.47 7.54
N ALA A 483 24.86 -4.34 8.11
CA ALA A 483 25.29 -5.27 9.15
C ALA A 483 26.39 -6.20 8.60
N MET A 484 27.57 -6.19 9.22
CA MET A 484 28.68 -7.04 8.78
C MET A 484 28.32 -8.52 8.99
N ALA A 485 28.15 -9.26 7.89
CA ALA A 485 28.13 -10.72 7.93
C ALA A 485 29.54 -11.23 8.26
N ARG A 486 29.63 -12.32 9.04
CA ARG A 486 30.90 -13.02 9.23
C ARG A 486 31.12 -13.95 8.04
N GLY A 487 32.27 -13.83 7.38
CA GLY A 487 32.67 -14.76 6.33
C GLY A 487 32.68 -16.20 6.84
N GLY A 488 32.36 -17.15 5.96
CA GLY A 488 32.52 -18.58 6.25
C GLY A 488 33.96 -18.89 6.67
N THR A 489 34.11 -19.86 7.58
CA THR A 489 35.44 -20.30 8.00
C THR A 489 36.11 -21.08 6.88
N GLY A 490 37.39 -20.81 6.61
CA GLY A 490 38.16 -21.60 5.65
C GLY A 490 38.13 -23.09 5.99
N GLY A 491 38.00 -23.95 4.97
CA GLY A 491 38.16 -25.38 5.14
C GLY A 491 39.56 -25.73 5.66
N ALA A 492 39.66 -26.81 6.44
CA ALA A 492 40.94 -27.28 6.94
C ALA A 492 41.84 -27.67 5.75
N GLY A 493 43.05 -27.10 5.68
CA GLY A 493 44.00 -27.45 4.64
C GLY A 493 44.39 -28.92 4.73
N GLY A 494 44.15 -29.69 3.66
CA GLY A 494 44.65 -31.06 3.56
C GLY A 494 46.16 -31.07 3.45
N ARG A 495 46.85 -31.48 4.52
CA ARG A 495 48.30 -31.69 4.51
C ARG A 495 48.55 -33.14 4.12
N GLY A 496 48.64 -33.42 2.83
CA GLY A 496 49.09 -34.72 2.36
C GLY A 496 50.53 -34.97 2.82
N GLY A 497 50.71 -35.75 3.89
CA GLY A 497 51.99 -36.24 4.34
C GLY A 497 52.47 -37.39 3.46
N GLY A 498 53.66 -37.27 2.88
CA GLY A 498 54.38 -38.42 2.35
C GLY A 498 54.89 -39.28 3.52
N GLY A 499 54.34 -40.48 3.69
CA GLY A 499 54.81 -41.43 4.69
C GLY A 499 56.24 -41.89 4.37
N GLY A 500 57.16 -41.70 5.30
CA GLY A 500 58.55 -42.15 5.21
C GLY A 500 58.70 -43.66 5.41
N GLY A 501 59.60 -44.27 4.64
CA GLY A 501 60.12 -45.60 4.96
C GLY A 501 61.06 -45.50 6.17
N GLY A 502 60.87 -46.38 7.16
CA GLY A 502 61.79 -46.51 8.29
C GLY A 502 62.61 -47.79 8.17
N GLY A 503 63.93 -47.67 8.33
CA GLY A 503 64.88 -48.77 8.60
C GLY A 503 65.13 -49.73 7.46
#